data_AF-A0A7J4ZRM1-F1
#
_entry.id   AF-A0A7J4ZRM1-F1
#
_cell.length_a   1.000
_cell.length_b   1.000
_cell.length_c   1.000
_cell.angle_alpha   90.00
_cell.angle_beta   90.00
_cell.angle_gamma   90.00
#
_symmetry.space_group_name_H-M   'P 1'
#
loop_
_entity.id
_entity.type
_entity.pdbx_description
1 polymer ?
#
loop_
_entity_poly.entity_id
_entity_poly.type
_entity_poly.pdbx_seq_one_letter_code
_entity_poly.pdbx_strand_id
1 'polypeptide(L)'
;MKETDHKAVVVSDERWRHFVLAPLVGVYLFSMLLTLSHLGEPFPFMGKLYSGDASESLTFADSIISLYLIAGILKRQRLTLWLLIAYNFINSFNGIANLFLLPVQQIVTTSGAIVPDHHYRLNAFSVFVLFLMLNVFLYLNRRYFDNKSIYLW
;
A
#
# COMPACT_ATOMS: atom_id res chain seq x y z
N MET A 1 -16.09 -36.66 -26.32
CA MET A 1 -16.54 -35.83 -25.18
C MET A 1 -15.47 -35.78 -24.09
N LYS A 2 -14.25 -35.33 -24.41
CA LYS A 2 -13.09 -35.31 -23.48
C LYS A 2 -12.17 -34.10 -23.66
N GLU A 3 -12.16 -33.51 -24.86
CA GLU A 3 -11.25 -32.41 -25.19
C GLU A 3 -11.81 -31.01 -24.84
N THR A 4 -13.14 -30.86 -24.89
CA THR A 4 -13.84 -29.62 -24.52
C THR A 4 -13.82 -29.36 -23.02
N ASP A 5 -13.95 -30.39 -22.18
CA ASP A 5 -13.87 -30.26 -20.72
C ASP A 5 -12.46 -29.90 -20.26
N HIS A 6 -11.42 -30.47 -20.89
CA HIS A 6 -10.04 -30.17 -20.50
C HIS A 6 -9.66 -28.72 -20.82
N LYS A 7 -10.09 -28.19 -21.97
CA LYS A 7 -9.94 -26.75 -22.29
C LYS A 7 -10.75 -25.86 -21.36
N ALA A 8 -11.98 -26.24 -21.00
CA ALA A 8 -12.82 -25.44 -20.10
C ALA A 8 -12.22 -25.34 -18.68
N VAL A 9 -11.67 -26.44 -18.16
CA VAL A 9 -11.02 -26.46 -16.84
C VAL A 9 -9.75 -25.59 -16.83
N VAL A 10 -8.87 -25.71 -17.83
CA VAL A 10 -7.63 -24.92 -17.94
C VAL A 10 -7.92 -23.43 -18.11
N VAL A 11 -8.92 -23.06 -18.92
CA VAL A 11 -9.33 -21.65 -19.12
C VAL A 11 -9.93 -21.05 -17.84
N SER A 12 -10.61 -21.85 -17.02
CA SER A 12 -11.12 -21.38 -15.73
C SER A 12 -9.98 -21.08 -14.75
N ASP A 13 -8.97 -21.95 -14.69
CA ASP A 13 -7.84 -21.86 -13.76
C ASP A 13 -6.94 -20.65 -14.08
N GLU A 14 -6.69 -20.38 -15.36
CA GLU A 14 -5.97 -19.18 -15.79
C GLU A 14 -6.72 -17.90 -15.42
N ARG A 15 -8.05 -17.89 -15.57
CA ARG A 15 -8.90 -16.74 -15.25
C ARG A 15 -8.84 -16.41 -13.75
N TRP A 16 -8.93 -17.41 -12.87
CA TRP A 16 -8.74 -17.23 -11.43
C TRP A 16 -7.33 -16.73 -11.09
N ARG A 17 -6.30 -17.20 -11.81
CA ARG A 17 -4.92 -16.69 -11.70
C ARG A 17 -4.83 -15.18 -11.96
N HIS A 18 -5.70 -14.63 -12.82
CA HIS A 18 -5.84 -13.18 -13.06
C HIS A 18 -6.49 -12.39 -11.93
N PHE A 19 -7.38 -13.00 -11.15
CA PHE A 19 -8.09 -12.30 -10.08
C PHE A 19 -7.39 -12.31 -8.72
N VAL A 20 -6.41 -13.20 -8.47
CA VAL A 20 -5.70 -13.27 -7.18
C VAL A 20 -5.02 -11.94 -6.79
N LEU A 21 -4.56 -11.16 -7.78
CA LEU A 21 -3.91 -9.87 -7.55
C LEU A 21 -4.89 -8.68 -7.54
N ALA A 22 -6.16 -8.88 -7.90
CA ALA A 22 -7.14 -7.79 -7.94
C ALA A 22 -7.40 -7.15 -6.55
N PRO A 23 -7.51 -7.92 -5.45
CA PRO A 23 -7.60 -7.33 -4.11
C PRO A 23 -6.38 -6.48 -3.76
N LEU A 24 -5.19 -6.90 -4.21
CA LEU A 24 -3.95 -6.17 -3.98
C LEU A 24 -4.01 -4.80 -4.66
N VAL A 25 -4.39 -4.75 -5.93
CA VAL A 25 -4.63 -3.49 -6.66
C VAL A 25 -5.62 -2.60 -5.92
N GLY A 26 -6.73 -3.18 -5.43
CA GLY A 26 -7.74 -2.45 -4.66
C GLY A 26 -7.17 -1.82 -3.39
N VAL A 27 -6.37 -2.55 -2.62
CA VAL A 27 -5.75 -2.04 -1.38
C VAL A 27 -4.78 -0.90 -1.66
N TYR A 28 -3.90 -1.02 -2.66
CA TYR A 28 -2.97 0.08 -3.00
C TYR A 28 -3.69 1.28 -3.60
N LEU A 29 -4.70 1.06 -4.44
CA LEU A 29 -5.51 2.15 -4.98
C LEU A 29 -6.25 2.89 -3.86
N PHE A 30 -6.86 2.16 -2.94
CA PHE A 30 -7.53 2.74 -1.79
C PHE A 30 -6.55 3.50 -0.90
N SER A 31 -5.37 2.94 -0.62
CA SER A 31 -4.32 3.60 0.15
C SER A 31 -3.85 4.89 -0.52
N MET A 32 -3.64 4.87 -1.84
CA MET A 32 -3.27 6.06 -2.62
C MET A 32 -4.35 7.15 -2.57
N LEU A 33 -5.63 6.76 -2.70
CA LEU A 33 -6.75 7.71 -2.61
C LEU A 33 -6.88 8.30 -1.20
N LEU A 34 -6.64 7.51 -0.16
CA LEU A 34 -6.54 8.01 1.21
C LEU A 34 -5.37 8.98 1.35
N THR A 35 -4.18 8.67 0.85
CA THR A 35 -3.05 9.62 0.90
C THR A 35 -3.40 10.94 0.21
N LEU A 36 -4.00 10.86 -0.99
CA LEU A 36 -4.45 12.05 -1.74
C LEU A 36 -5.54 12.84 -1.04
N SER A 37 -6.44 12.20 -0.27
CA SER A 37 -7.50 12.94 0.45
C SER A 37 -6.95 13.80 1.59
N HIS A 38 -5.72 13.54 2.05
CA HIS A 38 -5.02 14.31 3.08
C HIS A 38 -4.04 15.33 2.47
N LEU A 39 -4.18 15.65 1.18
CA LEU A 39 -3.36 16.67 0.54
C LEU A 39 -3.64 18.05 1.14
N GLY A 40 -2.59 18.72 1.60
CA GLY A 40 -2.68 19.98 2.35
C GLY A 40 -2.81 19.80 3.87
N GLU A 41 -2.98 18.58 4.38
CA GLU A 41 -2.94 18.30 5.82
C GLU A 41 -1.51 17.96 6.29
N PRO A 42 -1.22 18.09 7.61
CA PRO A 42 0.07 17.66 8.16
C PRO A 42 0.31 16.17 7.92
N PHE A 43 1.45 15.83 7.35
CA PHE A 43 1.81 14.45 7.02
C PHE A 43 2.72 13.85 8.08
N PRO A 44 2.29 12.79 8.81
CA PRO A 44 3.11 12.14 9.82
C PRO A 44 4.10 11.17 9.16
N PHE A 45 5.39 11.52 9.22
CA PHE A 45 6.46 10.69 8.65
C PHE A 45 7.61 10.52 9.65
N MET A 46 7.96 9.28 9.94
CA MET A 46 9.07 8.87 10.80
C MET A 46 9.07 9.59 12.16
N GLY A 47 7.90 9.69 12.79
CA GLY A 47 7.76 10.30 14.11
C GLY A 47 7.70 11.82 14.13
N LYS A 48 7.64 12.47 12.97
CA LYS A 48 7.53 13.94 12.84
C LYS A 48 6.32 14.32 12.01
N LEU A 49 5.71 15.45 12.36
CA LEU A 49 4.68 16.09 11.55
C LEU A 49 5.35 17.06 10.58
N TYR A 50 5.19 16.80 9.29
CA TYR A 50 5.55 17.73 8.24
C TYR A 50 4.31 18.55 7.87
N SER A 51 4.47 19.85 7.61
CA SER A 51 3.38 20.76 7.23
C SER A 51 3.82 21.67 6.09
N GLY A 52 2.86 22.23 5.36
CA GLY A 52 3.11 23.11 4.21
C GLY A 52 3.71 22.35 3.03
N ASP A 53 4.60 23.00 2.28
CA ASP A 53 5.19 22.45 1.05
C ASP A 53 5.83 21.06 1.22
N ALA A 54 6.38 20.79 2.41
CA ALA A 54 7.00 19.51 2.72
C ALA A 54 5.98 18.37 2.82
N SER A 55 4.79 18.62 3.40
CA SER A 55 3.75 17.59 3.48
C SER A 55 3.14 17.32 2.12
N GLU A 56 2.88 18.37 1.34
CA GLU A 56 2.37 18.24 -0.03
C GLU A 56 3.32 17.44 -0.92
N SER A 57 4.62 17.74 -0.85
CA SER A 57 5.65 17.03 -1.62
C SER A 57 5.74 15.54 -1.25
N LEU A 58 5.65 15.21 0.04
CA LEU A 58 5.66 13.83 0.53
C LEU A 58 4.41 13.06 0.09
N THR A 59 3.23 13.65 0.26
CA THR A 59 1.95 13.09 -0.19
C THR A 59 1.94 12.83 -1.70
N PHE A 60 2.45 13.78 -2.48
CA PHE A 60 2.55 13.66 -3.93
C PHE A 60 3.53 12.54 -4.34
N ALA A 61 4.72 12.49 -3.72
CA ALA A 61 5.70 11.45 -3.99
C ALA A 61 5.16 10.05 -3.65
N ASP A 62 4.49 9.88 -2.49
CA ASP A 62 3.86 8.63 -2.10
C ASP A 62 2.78 8.19 -3.09
N SER A 63 1.98 9.15 -3.57
CA SER A 63 0.94 8.88 -4.57
C SER A 63 1.52 8.40 -5.90
N ILE A 64 2.61 9.01 -6.38
CA ILE A 64 3.32 8.58 -7.60
C ILE A 64 3.90 7.18 -7.42
N ILE A 65 4.55 6.91 -6.29
CA ILE A 65 5.11 5.60 -5.98
C ILE A 65 4.00 4.55 -5.97
N SER A 66 2.89 4.82 -5.30
CA SER A 66 1.72 3.94 -5.25
C SER A 66 1.15 3.67 -6.64
N LEU A 67 1.03 4.70 -7.49
CA LEU A 67 0.56 4.55 -8.87
C LEU A 67 1.50 3.66 -9.69
N TYR A 68 2.81 3.85 -9.58
CA TYR A 68 3.81 3.01 -10.24
C TYR A 68 3.68 1.54 -9.78
N LEU A 69 3.53 1.31 -8.48
CA LEU A 69 3.37 -0.01 -7.90
C LEU A 69 2.09 -0.70 -8.40
N ILE A 70 0.97 0.03 -8.48
CA ILE A 70 -0.30 -0.47 -9.04
C ILE A 70 -0.12 -0.91 -10.50
N ALA A 71 0.50 -0.07 -11.33
CA ALA A 71 0.77 -0.39 -12.72
C ALA A 71 1.65 -1.64 -12.84
N GLY A 72 2.66 -1.77 -11.98
CA GLY A 72 3.52 -2.94 -11.92
C GLY A 72 2.81 -4.22 -11.47
N ILE A 73 1.83 -4.13 -10.55
CA ILE A 73 0.97 -5.26 -10.15
C ILE A 73 0.13 -5.72 -11.35
N LEU A 74 -0.50 -4.79 -12.06
CA LEU A 74 -1.31 -5.09 -13.24
C LEU A 74 -0.48 -5.79 -14.34
N LYS A 75 0.80 -5.40 -14.47
CA LYS A 75 1.76 -6.06 -15.38
C LYS A 75 2.48 -7.28 -14.80
N ARG A 76 2.17 -7.68 -13.56
CA ARG A 76 2.75 -8.83 -12.84
C ARG A 76 4.28 -8.80 -12.77
N GLN A 77 4.85 -7.60 -12.67
CA GLN A 77 6.31 -7.42 -12.72
C GLN A 77 7.00 -7.95 -11.48
N ARG A 78 8.04 -8.77 -11.67
CA ARG A 78 8.82 -9.34 -10.58
C ARG A 78 9.62 -8.28 -9.81
N LEU A 79 10.03 -7.20 -10.47
CA LEU A 79 10.64 -6.05 -9.78
C LEU A 79 9.63 -5.40 -8.84
N THR A 80 8.38 -5.23 -9.30
CA THR A 80 7.30 -4.64 -8.48
C THR A 80 7.03 -5.44 -7.23
N LEU A 81 7.11 -6.78 -7.24
CA LEU A 81 7.02 -7.57 -6.02
C LEU A 81 8.01 -7.09 -4.95
N TRP A 82 9.28 -6.88 -5.31
CA TRP A 82 10.30 -6.46 -4.36
C TRP A 82 10.11 -5.01 -3.94
N LEU A 83 9.70 -4.13 -4.87
CA LEU A 83 9.38 -2.74 -4.54
C LEU A 83 8.17 -2.64 -3.60
N LEU A 84 7.13 -3.45 -3.79
CA LEU A 84 5.99 -3.54 -2.89
C LEU A 84 6.44 -4.00 -1.50
N ILE A 85 7.31 -5.01 -1.43
CA ILE A 85 7.83 -5.49 -0.14
C ILE A 85 8.60 -4.37 0.58
N ALA A 86 9.51 -3.70 -0.13
CA ALA A 86 10.28 -2.58 0.42
C ALA A 86 9.37 -1.42 0.86
N TYR A 87 8.41 -1.04 0.02
CA TYR A 87 7.44 0.02 0.29
C TYR A 87 6.61 -0.29 1.54
N ASN A 88 6.07 -1.49 1.66
CA ASN A 88 5.32 -1.93 2.84
C ASN A 88 6.19 -1.97 4.10
N PHE A 89 7.46 -2.36 3.99
CA PHE A 89 8.38 -2.27 5.12
C PHE A 89 8.58 -0.83 5.58
N ILE A 90 8.84 0.09 4.65
CA ILE A 90 8.98 1.52 4.96
C ILE A 90 7.72 2.05 5.66
N ASN A 91 6.53 1.71 5.15
CA ASN A 91 5.27 2.12 5.78
C ASN A 91 5.02 1.47 7.14
N SER A 92 5.42 0.21 7.31
CA SER A 92 5.36 -0.47 8.61
C SER A 92 6.26 0.22 9.63
N PHE A 93 7.50 0.54 9.24
CA PHE A 93 8.42 1.30 10.09
C PHE A 93 7.92 2.70 10.37
N ASN A 94 7.31 3.38 9.39
CA ASN A 94 6.69 4.68 9.58
C ASN A 94 5.54 4.58 10.61
N GLY A 95 4.67 3.58 10.50
CA GLY A 95 3.59 3.33 11.47
C GLY A 95 4.11 3.10 12.89
N ILE A 96 5.17 2.30 13.05
CA ILE A 96 5.85 2.09 14.34
C ILE A 96 6.48 3.40 14.85
N ALA A 97 7.23 4.11 14.01
CA ALA A 97 7.90 5.34 14.40
C ALA A 97 6.85 6.38 14.85
N ASN A 98 5.75 6.50 14.11
CA ASN A 98 4.64 7.38 14.44
C ASN A 98 3.95 6.96 15.75
N LEU A 99 3.82 5.66 16.01
CA LEU A 99 3.25 5.14 17.26
C LEU A 99 4.08 5.51 18.50
N PHE A 100 5.42 5.48 18.39
CA PHE A 100 6.32 5.65 19.53
C PHE A 100 6.87 7.08 19.70
N LEU A 101 7.08 7.80 18.60
CA LEU A 101 7.83 9.05 18.60
C LEU A 101 6.97 10.29 18.40
N LEU A 102 5.75 10.12 17.86
CA LEU A 102 4.93 11.26 17.47
C LEU A 102 4.17 11.83 18.69
N PRO A 103 4.37 13.11 19.06
CA PRO A 103 3.69 13.68 20.21
C PRO A 103 2.22 13.91 19.87
N VAL A 104 1.34 13.07 20.40
CA VAL A 104 -0.12 13.12 20.13
C VAL A 104 -0.75 14.48 20.47
N GLN A 105 -0.18 15.21 21.42
CA GLN A 105 -0.60 16.56 21.80
C GLN A 105 -0.52 17.58 20.65
N GLN A 106 0.18 17.26 19.56
CA GLN A 106 0.33 18.10 18.37
C GLN A 106 -0.63 17.72 17.24
N ILE A 107 -1.44 16.66 17.40
CA ILE A 107 -2.34 16.16 16.37
C ILE A 107 -3.72 16.78 16.59
N VAL A 108 -3.99 17.80 15.78
CA VAL A 108 -5.28 18.50 15.76
C VAL A 108 -6.05 18.04 14.53
N THR A 109 -7.32 17.69 14.70
CA THR A 109 -8.21 17.39 13.57
C THR A 109 -8.40 18.61 12.68
N THR A 110 -8.89 18.41 11.46
CA THR A 110 -9.35 19.47 10.55
C THR A 110 -10.39 20.41 11.19
N SER A 111 -11.08 19.96 12.27
CA SER A 111 -12.02 20.75 13.06
C SER A 111 -11.41 21.50 14.26
N GLY A 112 -10.09 21.46 14.45
CA GLY A 112 -9.41 22.12 15.57
C GLY A 112 -9.44 21.34 16.89
N ALA A 113 -9.99 20.12 16.90
CA ALA A 113 -10.09 19.29 18.10
C ALA A 113 -8.84 18.41 18.27
N ILE A 114 -8.38 18.25 19.51
CA ILE A 114 -7.27 17.33 19.80
C ILE A 114 -7.78 15.90 19.59
N VAL A 115 -7.11 15.14 18.72
CA VAL A 115 -7.44 13.73 18.52
C VAL A 115 -7.14 12.97 19.82
N PRO A 116 -8.09 12.21 20.37
CA PRO A 116 -7.80 11.39 21.55
C PRO A 116 -6.69 10.37 21.24
N ASP A 117 -5.70 10.31 22.13
CA ASP A 117 -4.47 9.50 21.97
C ASP A 117 -4.73 8.05 21.56
N HIS A 118 -5.74 7.44 22.16
CA HIS A 118 -6.09 6.05 21.86
C HIS A 118 -6.52 5.83 20.39
N HIS A 119 -7.24 6.76 19.76
CA HIS A 119 -7.66 6.64 18.37
C HIS A 119 -6.48 6.74 17.42
N TYR A 120 -5.56 7.68 17.69
CA TYR A 120 -4.35 7.83 16.89
C TYR A 120 -3.46 6.60 16.96
N ARG A 121 -3.19 6.11 18.18
CA ARG A 121 -2.36 4.92 18.38
C ARG A 121 -2.95 3.68 17.75
N LEU A 122 -4.27 3.49 17.87
CA LEU A 122 -4.96 2.37 17.23
C LEU A 122 -4.87 2.45 15.71
N ASN A 123 -4.99 3.64 15.13
CA ASN A 123 -4.81 3.83 13.69
C ASN A 123 -3.38 3.52 13.24
N ALA A 124 -2.37 4.09 13.92
CA ALA A 124 -0.95 3.83 13.60
C ALA A 124 -0.59 2.34 13.72
N PHE A 125 -1.10 1.67 14.77
CA PHE A 125 -0.94 0.22 14.94
C PHE A 125 -1.64 -0.58 13.83
N SER A 126 -2.86 -0.19 13.45
CA SER A 126 -3.61 -0.84 12.37
C SER A 126 -2.89 -0.74 11.03
N VAL A 127 -2.33 0.43 10.73
CA VAL A 127 -1.51 0.67 9.54
C VAL A 127 -0.26 -0.23 9.55
N PHE A 128 0.45 -0.30 10.68
CA PHE A 128 1.58 -1.21 10.84
C PHE A 128 1.21 -2.67 10.54
N VAL A 129 0.13 -3.17 11.16
CA VAL A 129 -0.34 -4.55 10.97
C VAL A 129 -0.77 -4.81 9.53
N LEU A 130 -1.48 -3.88 8.89
CA LEU A 130 -1.91 -3.98 7.50
C LEU A 130 -0.71 -4.18 6.56
N PHE A 131 0.31 -3.33 6.66
CA PHE A 131 1.47 -3.42 5.79
C PHE A 131 2.34 -4.66 6.07
N LEU A 132 2.41 -5.10 7.33
CA LEU A 132 3.05 -6.37 7.68
C LEU A 132 2.30 -7.57 7.05
N MET A 133 0.97 -7.59 7.12
CA MET A 133 0.15 -8.62 6.49
C MET A 133 0.27 -8.61 4.97
N LEU A 134 0.32 -7.43 4.34
CA LEU A 134 0.55 -7.31 2.90
C LEU A 134 1.90 -7.90 2.50
N ASN A 135 2.95 -7.72 3.30
CA ASN A 135 4.24 -8.37 3.06
C ASN A 135 4.16 -9.89 3.11
N VAL A 136 3.48 -10.45 4.10
CA VAL A 136 3.25 -11.91 4.18
C VAL A 136 2.47 -12.39 2.96
N PHE A 137 1.39 -11.70 2.59
CA PHE A 137 0.58 -12.03 1.43
C PHE A 137 1.40 -12.01 0.12
N LEU A 138 2.21 -10.97 -0.08
CA LEU A 138 3.09 -10.84 -1.25
C LEU A 138 4.13 -11.97 -1.31
N TYR A 139 4.74 -12.30 -0.17
CA TYR A 139 5.73 -13.38 -0.11
C TYR A 139 5.13 -14.74 -0.45
N LEU A 140 3.92 -15.02 0.04
CA LEU A 140 3.19 -16.26 -0.25
C LEU A 140 2.74 -16.32 -1.72
N ASN A 141 2.27 -15.20 -2.27
CA ASN A 141 1.77 -15.08 -3.64
C ASN A 141 2.83 -14.62 -4.66
N ARG A 142 4.12 -14.69 -4.31
CA ARG A 142 5.23 -14.25 -5.19
C ARG A 142 5.24 -14.91 -6.57
N ARG A 143 4.67 -16.12 -6.69
CA ARG A 143 4.62 -16.88 -7.95
C ARG A 143 3.73 -16.22 -9.01
N TYR A 144 2.82 -15.33 -8.62
CA TYR A 144 1.95 -14.60 -9.54
C TYR A 144 2.65 -13.42 -10.24
N PHE A 145 3.86 -13.05 -9.79
CA PHE A 145 4.71 -12.03 -10.42
C PHE A 145 5.77 -12.70 -11.32
N ASP A 146 5.31 -13.21 -12.46
CA ASP A 146 6.10 -14.01 -13.40
C ASP A 146 6.79 -13.17 -14.49
N ASN A 147 6.39 -11.92 -14.69
CA ASN A 147 6.97 -11.03 -15.68
C ASN A 147 8.35 -10.52 -15.22
N LYS A 148 9.40 -10.91 -15.95
CA LYS A 148 10.79 -10.52 -15.66
C LYS A 148 11.20 -9.17 -16.26
N SER A 149 10.32 -8.52 -17.03
CA SER A 149 10.62 -7.20 -17.59
C SER A 149 10.85 -6.19 -16.46
N ILE A 150 11.96 -5.46 -16.58
CA ILE A 150 12.32 -4.36 -15.70
C ILE A 150 11.51 -3.11 -16.06
N TYR A 151 11.09 -3.01 -17.32
CA TYR A 151 10.38 -1.86 -17.85
C TYR A 151 8.87 -2.07 -17.78
N LEU A 152 8.16 -0.98 -17.45
CA LEU A 152 6.71 -0.86 -17.55
C LEU A 152 6.20 -0.91 -19.00
N TRP A 153 7.05 -1.13 -20.00
CA TRP A 153 6.71 -1.21 -21.42
C TRP A 153 7.31 -2.48 -22.02
#